data_AF-A0A3B8ZIY1-F1
#
_entry.id   AF-A0A3B8ZIY1-F1
#
_cell.length_a   1.000
_cell.length_b   1.000
_cell.length_c   1.000
_cell.angle_alpha   90.00
_cell.angle_beta   90.00
_cell.angle_gamma   90.00
#
_symmetry.space_group_name_H-M   'P 1'
#
loop_
_entity.id
_entity.type
_entity.pdbx_description
1 polymer ?
#
loop_
_entity_poly.entity_id
_entity_poly.type
_entity_poly.pdbx_seq_one_letter_code
_entity_poly.pdbx_strand_id
1 'polypeptide(L)'
;MPKQILMYFCLCLLRFTPSLNAQFDFEKAPINYGATDSKDAVAQLKQQLEAQTVQLEYDAKLGWLPSLLKRLDIDPQSQVLVFSKTSLQLQKIGPRTPRALYFNDDVYVGFCQQGDLLEIAATDPNLGAVFYSIDQTEGQPTVVADRGQCLTCHATNRTQGIPGYLVRSVYADFSGRPRSGTRTFVTDHTTEFDKRFGGWYVTGNHGDMRHLGNTIATDRDDPEKVDVQAGANHQDLSSFFNVKNYMTPHSDLVALMLLEHQSQMHNLLARASMETRSALYHDSGINQALGRPAETISESTQRRIQRAAEDVVRYMLFADEYPLAHPISGNTP
;
A
#
# COMPACT_ATOMS: atom_id res chain seq x y z
N MET A 1 35.52 -6.72 72.53
CA MET A 1 36.73 -6.05 71.99
C MET A 1 37.05 -6.67 70.62
N PRO A 2 37.48 -5.89 69.61
CA PRO A 2 36.59 -5.31 68.61
C PRO A 2 36.44 -6.11 67.30
N LYS A 3 35.34 -5.78 66.62
CA LYS A 3 34.78 -6.35 65.41
C LYS A 3 35.62 -5.99 64.17
N GLN A 4 35.92 -6.98 63.34
CA GLN A 4 36.13 -6.84 61.90
C GLN A 4 35.08 -7.72 61.21
N ILE A 5 34.42 -7.20 60.17
CA ILE A 5 33.78 -7.87 59.02
C ILE A 5 33.00 -6.76 58.31
N LEU A 6 33.64 -6.12 57.32
CA LEU A 6 33.61 -6.46 55.89
C LEU A 6 32.45 -5.74 55.19
N MET A 7 32.82 -4.61 54.60
CA MET A 7 31.99 -3.74 53.78
C MET A 7 31.72 -4.41 52.43
N TYR A 8 30.49 -4.84 52.18
CA TYR A 8 30.05 -5.31 50.88
C TYR A 8 29.83 -4.10 49.95
N PHE A 9 30.77 -3.88 49.04
CA PHE A 9 30.60 -2.96 47.92
C PHE A 9 29.85 -3.71 46.81
N CYS A 10 28.54 -3.50 46.73
CA CYS A 10 27.70 -4.09 45.69
C CYS A 10 27.89 -3.30 44.39
N LEU A 11 28.75 -3.81 43.49
CA LEU A 11 28.94 -3.26 42.15
C LEU A 11 27.70 -3.60 41.29
N CYS A 12 26.76 -2.67 41.17
CA CYS A 12 25.69 -2.75 40.18
C CYS A 12 26.25 -2.46 38.78
N LEU A 13 26.67 -3.52 38.07
CA LEU A 13 26.91 -3.46 36.62
C LEU A 13 25.55 -3.39 35.91
N LEU A 14 25.07 -2.16 35.67
CA LEU A 14 24.00 -1.89 34.70
C LEU A 14 24.47 -2.32 33.31
N ARG A 15 24.08 -3.53 32.90
CA ARG A 15 24.18 -3.96 31.51
C ARG A 15 23.18 -3.13 30.70
N PHE A 16 23.68 -2.11 30.00
CA PHE A 16 22.97 -1.57 28.85
C PHE A 16 22.85 -2.67 27.81
N THR A 17 21.70 -3.33 27.76
CA THR A 17 21.31 -4.09 26.57
C THR A 17 20.94 -3.06 25.52
N PRO A 18 21.68 -2.92 24.39
CA PRO A 18 21.17 -2.13 23.29
C PRO A 18 19.87 -2.81 22.85
N SER A 19 18.79 -2.04 22.83
CA SER A 19 17.56 -2.46 22.17
C SER A 19 17.93 -2.76 20.72
N LEU A 20 17.99 -4.05 20.35
CA LEU A 20 17.95 -4.45 18.95
C LEU A 20 16.56 -4.03 18.44
N ASN A 21 16.44 -2.78 18.02
CA ASN A 21 15.46 -2.47 16.99
C ASN A 21 15.89 -3.32 15.80
N ALA A 22 15.01 -4.21 15.34
CA ALA A 22 15.17 -4.87 14.05
C ALA A 22 15.19 -3.75 13.00
N GLN A 23 16.37 -3.20 12.74
CA GLN A 23 16.53 -2.07 11.85
C GLN A 23 16.40 -2.64 10.45
N PHE A 24 15.24 -2.39 9.84
CA PHE A 24 14.97 -2.75 8.46
C PHE A 24 16.12 -2.30 7.57
N ASP A 25 16.52 -3.12 6.60
CA ASP A 25 17.72 -2.83 5.81
C ASP A 25 17.59 -1.54 4.99
N PHE A 26 16.37 -1.15 4.62
CA PHE A 26 16.10 0.11 3.93
C PHE A 26 16.32 1.36 4.80
N GLU A 27 16.44 1.23 6.13
CA GLU A 27 16.80 2.35 7.02
C GLU A 27 18.30 2.58 7.15
N LYS A 28 19.13 1.70 6.54
CA LYS A 28 20.60 1.81 6.57
C LYS A 28 21.11 2.38 5.26
N ALA A 29 22.38 2.79 5.26
CA ALA A 29 23.09 3.07 4.03
C ALA A 29 23.06 1.84 3.10
N PRO A 30 22.86 2.02 1.79
CA PRO A 30 22.85 3.29 1.07
C PRO A 30 21.46 3.94 0.92
N ILE A 31 20.40 3.33 1.45
CA ILE A 31 19.01 3.76 1.19
C ILE A 31 18.59 4.88 2.14
N ASN A 32 18.84 4.72 3.44
CA ASN A 32 18.50 5.70 4.48
C ASN A 32 17.06 6.25 4.35
N TYR A 33 16.07 5.36 4.21
CA TYR A 33 14.70 5.70 3.85
C TYR A 33 14.12 6.83 4.71
N GLY A 34 14.11 6.71 6.04
CA GLY A 34 13.53 7.72 6.92
C GLY A 34 14.30 9.04 7.00
N ALA A 35 15.52 9.10 6.47
CA ALA A 35 16.37 10.29 6.50
C ALA A 35 16.52 10.98 5.15
N THR A 36 15.96 10.40 4.07
CA THR A 36 16.08 10.92 2.72
C THR A 36 14.81 11.67 2.33
N ASP A 37 14.97 12.90 1.83
CA ASP A 37 13.85 13.66 1.30
C ASP A 37 13.31 13.03 0.02
N SER A 38 11.98 12.84 -0.04
CA SER A 38 11.31 12.34 -1.24
C SER A 38 11.30 13.37 -2.37
N LYS A 39 11.30 12.88 -3.61
CA LYS A 39 11.21 13.64 -4.86
C LYS A 39 9.96 13.30 -5.67
N ASP A 40 9.05 12.51 -5.10
CA ASP A 40 7.79 12.13 -5.73
C ASP A 40 6.86 13.34 -6.01
N ALA A 41 5.79 13.08 -6.76
CA ALA A 41 4.83 14.12 -7.17
C ALA A 41 4.14 14.81 -5.98
N VAL A 42 3.95 14.13 -4.85
CA VAL A 42 3.30 14.68 -3.66
C VAL A 42 4.26 15.55 -2.86
N ALA A 43 5.54 15.18 -2.78
CA ALA A 43 6.60 16.02 -2.22
C ALA A 43 6.75 17.33 -3.03
N GLN A 44 6.67 17.25 -4.36
CA GLN A 44 6.69 18.42 -5.23
C GLN A 44 5.45 19.30 -5.01
N LEU A 45 4.25 18.70 -4.94
CA LEU A 45 3.01 19.43 -4.63
C LEU A 45 3.08 20.12 -3.27
N LYS A 46 3.60 19.43 -2.25
CA LYS A 46 3.81 20.00 -0.92
C LYS A 46 4.65 21.29 -0.99
N GLN A 47 5.79 21.25 -1.67
CA GLN A 47 6.66 22.43 -1.83
C GLN A 47 5.92 23.56 -2.57
N GLN A 48 5.15 23.24 -3.60
CA GLN A 48 4.38 24.22 -4.35
C GLN A 48 3.30 24.91 -3.50
N LEU A 49 2.63 24.15 -2.62
CA LEU A 49 1.62 24.66 -1.67
C LEU A 49 2.27 25.54 -0.60
N GLU A 50 3.39 25.12 -0.03
CA GLU A 50 4.15 25.90 0.96
C GLU A 50 4.68 27.21 0.37
N ALA A 51 5.11 27.18 -0.89
CA ALA A 51 5.54 28.37 -1.64
C ALA A 51 4.36 29.21 -2.18
N GLN A 52 3.11 28.79 -1.95
CA GLN A 52 1.89 29.44 -2.45
C GLN A 52 1.86 29.65 -3.97
N THR A 53 2.62 28.84 -4.71
CA THR A 53 2.63 28.86 -6.18
C THR A 53 1.41 28.16 -6.76
N VAL A 54 0.72 27.36 -5.94
CA VAL A 54 -0.47 26.60 -6.28
C VAL A 54 -1.41 26.63 -5.08
N GLN A 55 -2.70 26.41 -5.34
CA GLN A 55 -3.73 26.34 -4.31
C GLN A 55 -4.63 25.14 -4.60
N LEU A 56 -5.23 24.60 -3.54
CA LEU A 56 -6.32 23.64 -3.67
C LEU A 56 -7.64 24.37 -3.41
N GLU A 57 -8.67 24.00 -4.15
CA GLU A 57 -10.04 24.45 -3.92
C GLU A 57 -10.74 23.48 -2.98
N TYR A 58 -11.39 24.03 -1.95
CA TYR A 58 -12.15 23.23 -0.97
C TYR A 58 -13.56 22.96 -1.49
N ASP A 59 -13.94 21.69 -1.56
CA ASP A 59 -15.32 21.28 -1.83
C ASP A 59 -16.07 21.03 -0.51
N ALA A 60 -17.27 21.58 -0.38
CA ALA A 60 -18.06 21.47 0.86
C ALA A 60 -18.43 20.03 1.26
N LYS A 61 -18.39 19.08 0.32
CA LYS A 61 -18.76 17.68 0.53
C LYS A 61 -17.56 16.75 0.55
N LEU A 62 -16.60 16.98 -0.32
CA LEU A 62 -15.45 16.11 -0.57
C LEU A 62 -14.13 16.70 -0.06
N GLY A 63 -14.15 17.91 0.51
CA GLY A 63 -12.97 18.62 1.00
C GLY A 63 -11.99 18.91 -0.12
N TRP A 64 -10.72 18.60 0.09
CA TRP A 64 -9.67 18.85 -0.89
C TRP A 64 -9.64 17.85 -2.05
N LEU A 65 -10.41 16.75 -1.97
CA LEU A 65 -10.30 15.62 -2.89
C LEU A 65 -10.39 16.04 -4.37
N PRO A 66 -11.43 16.76 -4.84
CA PRO A 66 -11.56 17.04 -6.28
C PRO A 66 -10.39 17.88 -6.82
N SER A 67 -9.99 18.91 -6.07
CA SER A 67 -8.86 19.76 -6.45
C SER A 67 -7.53 19.03 -6.36
N LEU A 68 -7.37 18.12 -5.40
CA LEU A 68 -6.17 17.30 -5.25
C LEU A 68 -6.01 16.32 -6.41
N LEU A 69 -7.07 15.59 -6.78
CA LEU A 69 -7.05 14.65 -7.91
C LEU A 69 -6.67 15.38 -9.20
N LYS A 70 -7.28 16.54 -9.46
CA LYS A 70 -6.95 17.38 -10.62
C LYS A 70 -5.49 17.83 -10.61
N ARG A 71 -4.93 18.17 -9.44
CA ARG A 71 -3.56 18.67 -9.33
C ARG A 71 -2.51 17.57 -9.49
N LEU A 72 -2.86 16.34 -9.11
CA LEU A 72 -2.03 15.15 -9.23
C LEU A 72 -2.27 14.37 -10.53
N ASP A 73 -3.14 14.88 -11.42
CA ASP A 73 -3.52 14.22 -12.68
C ASP A 73 -4.04 12.78 -12.47
N ILE A 74 -4.94 12.64 -11.49
CA ILE A 74 -5.63 11.39 -11.22
C ILE A 74 -7.04 11.46 -11.80
N ASP A 75 -7.34 10.59 -12.76
CA ASP A 75 -8.68 10.47 -13.30
C ASP A 75 -9.63 9.91 -12.22
N PRO A 76 -10.73 10.60 -11.87
CA PRO A 76 -11.75 10.06 -10.97
C PRO A 76 -12.32 8.71 -11.42
N GLN A 77 -12.24 8.36 -12.70
CA GLN A 77 -12.65 7.06 -13.23
C GLN A 77 -11.78 5.88 -12.74
N SER A 78 -10.60 6.13 -12.15
CA SER A 78 -9.80 5.12 -11.46
C SER A 78 -10.44 4.61 -10.15
N GLN A 79 -11.58 5.17 -9.74
CA GLN A 79 -12.21 4.88 -8.47
C GLN A 79 -12.46 3.39 -8.25
N VAL A 80 -11.96 2.90 -7.12
CA VAL A 80 -12.36 1.61 -6.54
C VAL A 80 -12.76 1.78 -5.08
N LEU A 81 -13.66 0.91 -4.61
CA LEU A 81 -14.33 1.05 -3.32
C LEU A 81 -14.08 -0.17 -2.43
N VAL A 82 -13.47 0.07 -1.28
CA VAL A 82 -13.18 -0.94 -0.27
C VAL A 82 -14.04 -0.71 0.97
N PHE A 83 -14.84 -1.70 1.35
CA PHE A 83 -15.68 -1.62 2.55
C PHE A 83 -15.07 -2.36 3.74
N SER A 84 -13.99 -3.13 3.53
CA SER A 84 -13.28 -3.78 4.62
C SER A 84 -12.46 -2.80 5.47
N LYS A 85 -12.51 -2.99 6.79
CA LYS A 85 -11.80 -2.20 7.80
C LYS A 85 -10.34 -2.62 7.91
N THR A 86 -9.56 -2.30 6.88
CA THR A 86 -8.15 -2.66 6.74
C THR A 86 -7.23 -1.44 6.54
N SER A 87 -7.70 -0.24 6.91
CA SER A 87 -6.94 1.02 6.80
C SER A 87 -6.78 1.74 8.16
N LEU A 88 -5.99 2.81 8.16
CA LEU A 88 -5.83 3.79 9.24
C LEU A 88 -7.19 4.31 9.75
N GLN A 89 -8.07 4.74 8.85
CA GLN A 89 -9.39 5.30 9.21
C GLN A 89 -10.49 4.23 9.39
N LEU A 90 -10.17 3.07 9.95
CA LEU A 90 -11.09 1.91 10.07
C LEU A 90 -12.45 2.20 10.72
N GLN A 91 -12.57 3.25 11.53
CA GLN A 91 -13.84 3.65 12.16
C GLN A 91 -14.82 4.32 11.19
N LYS A 92 -14.34 4.83 10.05
CA LYS A 92 -15.13 5.53 9.02
C LYS A 92 -15.54 4.61 7.86
N ILE A 93 -14.92 3.43 7.78
CA ILE A 93 -15.07 2.49 6.67
C ILE A 93 -16.11 1.44 7.01
N GLY A 94 -16.99 1.09 6.08
CA GLY A 94 -17.87 -0.07 6.21
C GLY A 94 -18.74 -0.26 4.96
N PRO A 95 -19.61 -1.29 4.93
CA PRO A 95 -20.44 -1.57 3.76
C PRO A 95 -21.30 -0.39 3.29
N ARG A 96 -21.78 0.46 4.21
CA ARG A 96 -22.58 1.65 3.86
C ARG A 96 -21.77 2.92 3.60
N THR A 97 -20.48 2.91 3.95
CA THR A 97 -19.54 4.02 3.80
C THR A 97 -18.17 3.48 3.37
N PRO A 98 -18.06 2.84 2.18
CA PRO A 98 -16.77 2.33 1.72
C PRO A 98 -15.73 3.45 1.59
N ARG A 99 -14.45 3.12 1.78
CA ARG A 99 -13.34 4.01 1.43
C ARG A 99 -13.16 3.96 -0.09
N ALA A 100 -13.05 5.12 -0.72
CA ALA A 100 -12.65 5.22 -2.12
C ALA A 100 -11.13 5.28 -2.22
N LEU A 101 -10.58 4.60 -3.21
CA LEU A 101 -9.21 4.80 -3.68
C LEU A 101 -9.27 5.31 -5.11
N TYR A 102 -8.44 6.31 -5.41
CA TYR A 102 -8.20 6.84 -6.74
C TYR A 102 -6.71 6.72 -7.01
N PHE A 103 -6.32 6.45 -8.26
CA PHE A 103 -4.91 6.26 -8.58
C PHE A 103 -4.58 6.62 -10.02
N ASN A 104 -3.33 6.99 -10.24
CA ASN A 104 -2.68 6.96 -11.53
C ASN A 104 -1.39 6.13 -11.44
N ASP A 105 -0.48 6.29 -12.39
CA ASP A 105 0.76 5.54 -12.47
C ASP A 105 1.71 5.81 -11.29
N ASP A 106 1.60 6.95 -10.59
CA ASP A 106 2.56 7.36 -9.57
C ASP A 106 1.95 7.50 -8.16
N VAL A 107 0.68 7.87 -8.06
CA VAL A 107 0.04 8.31 -6.82
C VAL A 107 -1.30 7.62 -6.58
N TYR A 108 -1.54 7.27 -5.32
CA TYR A 108 -2.78 6.70 -4.80
C TYR A 108 -3.36 7.64 -3.75
N VAL A 109 -4.66 7.94 -3.84
CA VAL A 109 -5.40 8.79 -2.90
C VAL A 109 -6.58 8.02 -2.33
N GLY A 110 -6.61 7.89 -1.00
CA GLY A 110 -7.69 7.30 -0.23
C GLY A 110 -8.60 8.35 0.41
N PHE A 111 -9.91 8.17 0.25
CA PHE A 111 -10.95 9.04 0.80
C PHE A 111 -11.96 8.23 1.60
N CYS A 112 -12.18 8.64 2.86
CA CYS A 112 -13.27 8.12 3.69
C CYS A 112 -14.36 9.19 3.82
N GLN A 113 -15.63 8.80 3.69
CA GLN A 113 -16.74 9.69 4.03
C GLN A 113 -16.63 10.12 5.50
N GLN A 114 -16.75 11.42 5.77
CA GLN A 114 -16.56 11.99 7.12
C GLN A 114 -15.20 11.62 7.75
N GLY A 115 -14.21 11.30 6.91
CA GLY A 115 -12.83 11.11 7.32
C GLY A 115 -12.18 12.45 7.66
N ASP A 116 -11.24 12.41 8.59
CA ASP A 116 -10.55 13.61 9.07
C ASP A 116 -9.36 13.96 8.15
N LEU A 117 -8.94 13.01 7.31
CA LEU A 117 -7.83 13.15 6.38
C LEU A 117 -8.04 12.44 5.04
N LEU A 118 -7.35 12.94 4.01
CA LEU A 118 -7.02 12.19 2.81
C LEU A 118 -5.75 11.37 3.06
N GLU A 119 -5.81 10.08 2.74
CA GLU A 119 -4.65 9.17 2.79
C GLU A 119 -3.96 9.24 1.42
N ILE A 120 -2.64 9.43 1.36
CA ILE A 120 -1.94 9.53 0.08
C ILE A 120 -0.70 8.63 0.13
N ALA A 121 -0.45 7.92 -0.96
CA ALA A 121 0.80 7.19 -1.15
C ALA A 121 1.35 7.49 -2.54
N ALA A 122 2.64 7.79 -2.66
CA ALA A 122 3.29 8.15 -3.91
C ALA A 122 4.55 7.30 -4.12
N THR A 123 4.85 7.02 -5.38
CA THR A 123 5.99 6.19 -5.77
C THR A 123 7.20 7.10 -5.98
N ASP A 124 8.20 6.99 -5.12
CA ASP A 124 9.48 7.68 -5.27
C ASP A 124 10.51 6.77 -5.95
N PRO A 125 11.27 7.27 -6.95
CA PRO A 125 12.24 6.46 -7.70
C PRO A 125 13.39 5.90 -6.86
N ASN A 126 13.68 6.49 -5.70
CA ASN A 126 14.75 6.09 -4.79
C ASN A 126 14.24 5.47 -3.49
N LEU A 127 13.02 5.78 -3.05
CA LEU A 127 12.49 5.35 -1.76
C LEU A 127 11.39 4.29 -1.87
N GLY A 128 10.84 4.05 -3.06
CA GLY A 128 9.66 3.20 -3.20
C GLY A 128 8.42 3.94 -2.72
N ALA A 129 7.55 3.27 -1.96
CA ALA A 129 6.31 3.90 -1.49
C ALA A 129 6.58 4.90 -0.37
N VAL A 130 6.16 6.16 -0.55
CA VAL A 130 6.16 7.22 0.46
C VAL A 130 4.72 7.62 0.79
N PHE A 131 4.43 7.83 2.08
CA PHE A 131 3.06 8.04 2.57
C PHE A 131 2.88 9.46 3.10
N TYR A 132 1.72 10.04 2.81
CA TYR A 132 1.35 11.38 3.21
C TYR A 132 -0.11 11.43 3.66
N SER A 133 -0.47 12.52 4.33
CA SER A 133 -1.86 12.86 4.63
C SER A 133 -2.13 14.34 4.43
N ILE A 134 -3.37 14.69 4.08
CA ILE A 134 -3.88 16.06 4.09
C ILE A 134 -5.10 16.10 5.00
N ASP A 135 -5.10 17.00 5.98
CA ASP A 135 -6.25 17.24 6.85
C ASP A 135 -7.43 17.82 6.05
N GLN A 136 -8.64 17.31 6.29
CA GLN A 136 -9.85 17.70 5.55
C GLN A 136 -10.57 18.91 6.15
N THR A 137 -9.99 19.60 7.14
CA THR A 137 -10.56 20.85 7.66
C THR A 137 -10.38 21.99 6.65
N GLU A 138 -11.44 22.77 6.43
CA GLU A 138 -11.40 23.97 5.60
C GLU A 138 -10.39 24.98 6.18
N GLY A 139 -9.48 25.48 5.35
CA GLY A 139 -8.37 26.32 5.76
C GLY A 139 -7.21 26.23 4.80
N GLN A 140 -5.98 26.25 5.33
CA GLN A 140 -4.77 26.05 4.51
C GLN A 140 -4.43 24.56 4.45
N PRO A 141 -4.45 23.91 3.27
CA PRO A 141 -4.14 22.49 3.17
C PRO A 141 -2.67 22.27 3.52
N THR A 142 -2.42 21.34 4.44
CA THR A 142 -1.07 20.96 4.86
C THR A 142 -0.82 19.50 4.49
N VAL A 143 0.18 19.27 3.65
CA VAL A 143 0.65 17.92 3.31
C VAL A 143 1.67 17.49 4.37
N VAL A 144 1.35 16.42 5.10
CA VAL A 144 2.21 15.86 6.14
C VAL A 144 2.75 14.52 5.67
N ALA A 145 4.08 14.36 5.65
CA ALA A 145 4.71 13.07 5.38
C ALA A 145 4.63 12.16 6.62
N ASP A 146 4.30 10.90 6.42
CA ASP A 146 4.28 9.89 7.49
C ASP A 146 5.70 9.66 8.03
N ARG A 147 5.80 9.48 9.35
CA ARG A 147 7.06 9.22 10.05
C ARG A 147 7.16 7.80 10.59
N GLY A 148 6.53 6.84 9.90
CA GLY A 148 6.66 5.40 10.17
C GLY A 148 5.39 4.72 10.69
N GLN A 149 4.28 5.44 10.87
CA GLN A 149 3.02 4.82 11.29
C GLN A 149 2.49 3.90 10.18
N CYS A 150 2.56 4.35 8.92
CA CYS A 150 2.14 3.56 7.76
C CYS A 150 3.03 2.33 7.55
N LEU A 151 4.34 2.45 7.83
CA LEU A 151 5.30 1.35 7.66
C LEU A 151 5.02 0.14 8.54
N THR A 152 4.26 0.28 9.64
CA THR A 152 3.82 -0.85 10.47
C THR A 152 3.07 -1.91 9.63
N CYS A 153 2.31 -1.47 8.63
CA CYS A 153 1.59 -2.36 7.71
C CYS A 153 2.21 -2.41 6.30
N HIS A 154 2.92 -1.35 5.91
CA HIS A 154 3.45 -1.16 4.56
C HIS A 154 4.94 -1.51 4.39
N ALA A 155 5.62 -1.97 5.44
CA ALA A 155 6.98 -2.51 5.35
C ALA A 155 7.03 -3.91 5.97
N THR A 156 6.36 -4.86 5.32
CA THR A 156 6.24 -6.24 5.81
C THR A 156 6.57 -7.24 4.70
N ASN A 157 6.58 -8.54 5.02
CA ASN A 157 6.72 -9.58 3.98
C ASN A 157 5.61 -9.50 2.91
N ARG A 158 4.45 -8.90 3.22
CA ARG A 158 3.35 -8.68 2.26
C ARG A 158 3.67 -7.59 1.23
N THR A 159 4.66 -6.76 1.50
CA THR A 159 5.18 -5.72 0.62
C THR A 159 6.63 -6.04 0.23
N GLN A 160 6.98 -7.33 0.22
CA GLN A 160 8.30 -7.83 -0.19
C GLN A 160 9.47 -7.35 0.69
N GLY A 161 9.18 -6.97 1.95
CA GLY A 161 10.17 -6.53 2.93
C GLY A 161 10.64 -5.08 2.74
N ILE A 162 9.98 -4.29 1.90
CA ILE A 162 10.28 -2.88 1.63
C ILE A 162 9.03 -2.00 1.84
N PRO A 163 9.17 -0.67 2.03
CA PRO A 163 8.07 0.26 2.00
C PRO A 163 7.31 0.16 0.68
N GLY A 164 6.07 -0.33 0.73
CA GLY A 164 5.34 -0.73 -0.46
C GLY A 164 3.82 -0.69 -0.32
N TYR A 165 3.15 -0.96 -1.43
CA TYR A 165 1.70 -0.96 -1.57
C TYR A 165 1.11 -2.33 -1.27
N LEU A 166 -0.14 -2.33 -0.81
CA LEU A 166 -0.81 -3.53 -0.36
C LEU A 166 -2.29 -3.51 -0.77
N VAL A 167 -2.67 -4.43 -1.64
CA VAL A 167 -4.07 -4.76 -1.96
C VAL A 167 -4.38 -6.12 -1.37
N ARG A 168 -5.50 -6.24 -0.67
CA ARG A 168 -5.89 -7.48 0.02
C ARG A 168 -7.32 -7.85 -0.25
N SER A 169 -7.52 -9.15 -0.40
CA SER A 169 -8.83 -9.80 -0.38
C SER A 169 -9.05 -10.48 0.98
N VAL A 170 -10.21 -10.23 1.58
CA VAL A 170 -10.61 -10.71 2.91
C VAL A 170 -12.08 -11.11 2.94
N TYR A 171 -12.43 -12.04 3.83
CA TYR A 171 -13.83 -12.32 4.19
C TYR A 171 -14.29 -11.30 5.23
N ALA A 172 -15.02 -10.27 4.80
CA ALA A 172 -15.49 -9.19 5.66
C ALA A 172 -16.92 -9.43 6.16
N ASP A 173 -17.16 -9.16 7.44
CA ASP A 173 -18.49 -9.24 8.05
C ASP A 173 -19.40 -8.05 7.70
N PHE A 174 -20.63 -8.04 8.21
CA PHE A 174 -21.61 -6.97 7.98
C PHE A 174 -21.16 -5.59 8.50
N SER A 175 -20.14 -5.53 9.36
CA SER A 175 -19.54 -4.30 9.87
C SER A 175 -18.29 -3.89 9.09
N GLY A 176 -17.91 -4.67 8.07
CA GLY A 176 -16.68 -4.52 7.29
C GLY A 176 -15.43 -5.10 7.97
N ARG A 177 -15.54 -5.78 9.12
CA ARG A 177 -14.36 -6.34 9.79
C ARG A 177 -13.96 -7.66 9.13
N PRO A 178 -12.66 -7.88 8.84
CA PRO A 178 -12.19 -9.21 8.46
C PRO A 178 -12.55 -10.24 9.53
N ARG A 179 -13.16 -11.36 9.13
CA ARG A 179 -13.50 -12.46 10.03
C ARG A 179 -12.22 -13.12 10.55
N SER A 180 -12.18 -13.40 11.85
CA SER A 180 -11.04 -14.11 12.45
C SER A 180 -11.03 -15.57 11.99
N GLY A 181 -9.84 -16.14 11.80
CA GLY A 181 -9.68 -17.54 11.38
C GLY A 181 -9.86 -17.81 9.89
N THR A 182 -10.26 -16.81 9.09
CA THR A 182 -10.33 -16.95 7.63
C THR A 182 -8.98 -16.67 6.98
N ARG A 183 -8.82 -17.22 5.78
CA ARG A 183 -7.72 -16.87 4.89
C ARG A 183 -7.81 -15.40 4.46
N THR A 184 -6.65 -14.86 4.10
CA THR A 184 -6.51 -13.54 3.50
C THR A 184 -5.45 -13.62 2.42
N PHE A 185 -5.69 -12.89 1.34
CA PHE A 185 -4.85 -12.93 0.15
C PHE A 185 -4.28 -11.54 -0.09
N VAL A 186 -2.97 -11.45 -0.33
CA VAL A 186 -2.37 -10.29 -1.01
C VAL A 186 -2.60 -10.56 -2.48
N THR A 187 -3.34 -9.70 -3.16
CA THR A 187 -3.84 -9.98 -4.50
C THR A 187 -3.00 -9.30 -5.58
N ASP A 188 -2.83 -10.02 -6.67
CA ASP A 188 -2.13 -9.61 -7.89
C ASP A 188 -2.68 -10.39 -9.09
N HIS A 189 -2.04 -10.24 -10.26
CA HIS A 189 -2.46 -10.91 -11.49
C HIS A 189 -2.33 -12.44 -11.45
N THR A 190 -1.50 -13.02 -10.57
CA THR A 190 -1.30 -14.48 -10.44
C THR A 190 -2.36 -15.13 -9.54
N THR A 191 -3.06 -14.33 -8.74
CA THR A 191 -4.04 -14.82 -7.77
C THR A 191 -5.24 -15.45 -8.48
N GLU A 192 -5.70 -16.63 -8.04
CA GLU A 192 -6.93 -17.24 -8.58
C GLU A 192 -8.13 -16.29 -8.46
N PHE A 193 -8.93 -16.19 -9.52
CA PHE A 193 -10.01 -15.20 -9.60
C PHE A 193 -11.04 -15.32 -8.45
N ASP A 194 -11.29 -16.55 -7.97
CA ASP A 194 -12.20 -16.86 -6.86
C ASP A 194 -11.68 -16.43 -5.48
N LYS A 195 -10.42 -16.03 -5.38
CA LYS A 195 -9.81 -15.48 -4.16
C LYS A 195 -9.73 -13.95 -4.18
N ARG A 196 -10.12 -13.29 -5.28
CA ARG A 196 -9.96 -11.82 -5.43
C ARG A 196 -11.13 -11.03 -4.85
N PHE A 197 -10.84 -9.76 -4.57
CA PHE A 197 -11.81 -8.69 -4.27
C PHE A 197 -12.68 -8.84 -2.99
N GLY A 198 -12.39 -9.78 -2.10
CA GLY A 198 -13.11 -9.90 -0.84
C GLY A 198 -12.95 -8.64 0.02
N GLY A 199 -14.06 -8.05 0.46
CA GLY A 199 -14.04 -6.76 1.17
C GLY A 199 -14.11 -5.53 0.27
N TRP A 200 -14.25 -5.72 -1.05
CA TRP A 200 -14.38 -4.66 -2.04
C TRP A 200 -15.75 -4.70 -2.72
N TYR A 201 -16.21 -3.53 -3.13
CA TYR A 201 -17.28 -3.44 -4.11
C TYR A 201 -16.69 -3.53 -5.52
N VAL A 202 -17.39 -4.19 -6.43
CA VAL A 202 -16.93 -4.46 -7.79
C VAL A 202 -18.09 -4.26 -8.75
N THR A 203 -17.89 -3.43 -9.77
CA THR A 203 -18.78 -3.27 -10.91
C THR A 203 -18.09 -3.69 -12.19
N GLY A 204 -18.81 -4.35 -13.09
CA GLY A 204 -18.27 -4.88 -14.34
C GLY A 204 -18.84 -6.25 -14.67
N ASN A 205 -18.35 -6.83 -15.76
CA ASN A 205 -18.74 -8.17 -16.22
C ASN A 205 -17.51 -9.08 -16.26
N HIS A 206 -17.69 -10.31 -15.79
CA HIS A 206 -16.66 -11.36 -15.75
C HIS A 206 -17.24 -12.74 -16.11
N GLY A 207 -18.41 -12.77 -16.77
CA GLY A 207 -19.08 -13.99 -17.23
C GLY A 207 -19.38 -14.96 -16.09
N ASP A 208 -18.98 -16.22 -16.26
CA ASP A 208 -19.23 -17.29 -15.27
C ASP A 208 -18.11 -17.45 -14.23
N MET A 209 -17.00 -16.70 -14.36
CA MET A 209 -15.99 -16.64 -13.30
C MET A 209 -16.60 -16.05 -12.03
N ARG A 210 -16.09 -16.40 -10.85
CA ARG A 210 -16.58 -15.88 -9.56
C ARG A 210 -15.42 -15.38 -8.72
N HIS A 211 -15.71 -14.39 -7.88
CA HIS A 211 -14.78 -13.72 -6.97
C HIS A 211 -15.49 -13.39 -5.65
N LEU A 212 -14.76 -12.88 -4.66
CA LEU A 212 -15.30 -12.55 -3.33
C LEU A 212 -15.88 -11.12 -3.23
N GLY A 213 -15.72 -10.30 -4.27
CA GLY A 213 -16.29 -8.95 -4.35
C GLY A 213 -17.81 -8.91 -4.15
N ASN A 214 -18.31 -7.81 -3.58
CA ASN A 214 -19.72 -7.58 -3.24
C ASN A 214 -20.33 -8.58 -2.23
N THR A 215 -19.55 -9.49 -1.63
CA THR A 215 -20.06 -10.49 -0.67
C THR A 215 -19.88 -10.06 0.79
N ILE A 216 -20.73 -10.57 1.68
CA ILE A 216 -20.62 -10.40 3.14
C ILE A 216 -20.55 -11.77 3.81
N ALA A 217 -19.52 -11.99 4.63
CA ALA A 217 -19.34 -13.20 5.42
C ALA A 217 -20.25 -13.18 6.66
N THR A 218 -21.46 -13.72 6.50
CA THR A 218 -22.51 -13.75 7.54
C THR A 218 -22.51 -15.02 8.37
N ASP A 219 -22.01 -16.13 7.82
CA ASP A 219 -21.97 -17.42 8.51
C ASP A 219 -20.95 -17.38 9.67
N ARG A 220 -21.41 -17.80 10.84
CA ARG A 220 -20.62 -17.76 12.07
C ARG A 220 -19.70 -18.96 12.20
N ASP A 221 -20.15 -20.11 11.73
CA ASP A 221 -19.48 -21.40 11.88
C ASP A 221 -18.56 -21.67 10.68
N ASP A 222 -18.93 -21.17 9.50
CA ASP A 222 -18.13 -21.23 8.28
C ASP A 222 -18.02 -19.85 7.60
N PRO A 223 -17.21 -18.93 8.14
CA PRO A 223 -17.09 -17.56 7.62
C PRO A 223 -16.55 -17.45 6.19
N GLU A 224 -15.98 -18.52 5.62
CA GLU A 224 -15.55 -18.54 4.21
C GLU A 224 -16.67 -18.92 3.25
N LYS A 225 -17.80 -19.43 3.76
CA LYS A 225 -19.01 -19.72 3.00
C LYS A 225 -19.78 -18.43 2.69
N VAL A 226 -19.48 -17.84 1.54
CA VAL A 226 -20.15 -16.65 1.02
C VAL A 226 -20.91 -16.94 -0.27
N ASP A 227 -22.00 -16.20 -0.50
CA ASP A 227 -22.77 -16.28 -1.74
C ASP A 227 -22.09 -15.47 -2.85
N VAL A 228 -21.12 -16.10 -3.53
CA VAL A 228 -20.41 -15.49 -4.66
C VAL A 228 -21.29 -15.30 -5.89
N GLN A 229 -22.45 -15.96 -5.98
CA GLN A 229 -23.39 -15.77 -7.10
C GLN A 229 -24.12 -14.44 -6.94
N ALA A 230 -24.56 -14.11 -5.72
CA ALA A 230 -25.20 -12.83 -5.43
C ALA A 230 -24.27 -11.62 -5.65
N GLY A 231 -22.95 -11.80 -5.58
CA GLY A 231 -21.96 -10.74 -5.77
C GLY A 231 -21.46 -10.54 -7.21
N ALA A 232 -21.91 -11.37 -8.16
CA ALA A 232 -21.38 -11.40 -9.52
C ALA A 232 -22.02 -10.36 -10.46
N ASN A 233 -21.22 -9.85 -11.41
CA ASN A 233 -21.67 -9.06 -12.57
C ASN A 233 -22.52 -7.81 -12.26
N HIS A 234 -22.36 -7.20 -11.08
CA HIS A 234 -23.07 -5.97 -10.71
C HIS A 234 -22.68 -4.82 -11.62
N GLN A 235 -23.67 -4.06 -12.07
CA GLN A 235 -23.45 -2.88 -12.93
C GLN A 235 -23.60 -1.56 -12.17
N ASP A 236 -24.24 -1.61 -11.01
CA ASP A 236 -24.63 -0.46 -10.20
C ASP A 236 -24.49 -0.81 -8.72
N LEU A 237 -23.99 0.15 -7.93
CA LEU A 237 -23.79 -0.02 -6.49
C LEU A 237 -24.84 0.71 -5.64
N SER A 238 -25.83 1.35 -6.26
CA SER A 238 -26.80 2.20 -5.55
C SER A 238 -27.70 1.43 -4.57
N SER A 239 -27.84 0.11 -4.77
CA SER A 239 -28.53 -0.79 -3.84
C SER A 239 -27.75 -1.07 -2.56
N PHE A 240 -26.42 -0.86 -2.56
CA PHE A 240 -25.56 -1.16 -1.40
C PHE A 240 -25.37 0.07 -0.50
N PHE A 241 -25.17 1.25 -1.10
CA PHE A 241 -24.94 2.51 -0.38
C PHE A 241 -25.23 3.74 -1.28
N ASN A 242 -25.19 4.94 -0.69
CA ASN A 242 -25.40 6.17 -1.45
C ASN A 242 -24.15 6.55 -2.27
N VAL A 243 -24.12 6.13 -3.53
CA VAL A 243 -23.03 6.36 -4.48
C VAL A 243 -22.78 7.85 -4.79
N LYS A 244 -23.75 8.75 -4.53
CA LYS A 244 -23.59 10.20 -4.79
C LYS A 244 -22.57 10.87 -3.86
N ASN A 245 -22.05 10.16 -2.86
CA ASN A 245 -21.05 10.66 -1.92
C ASN A 245 -19.61 10.43 -2.37
N TYR A 246 -19.41 10.05 -3.64
CA TYR A 246 -18.13 9.74 -4.26
C TYR A 246 -17.99 10.50 -5.59
N MET A 247 -16.80 10.46 -6.19
CA MET A 247 -16.55 11.14 -7.47
C MET A 247 -17.25 10.42 -8.64
N THR A 248 -17.34 9.09 -8.59
CA THR A 248 -18.07 8.27 -9.56
C THR A 248 -19.01 7.28 -8.84
N PRO A 249 -20.03 6.73 -9.52
CA PRO A 249 -20.95 5.78 -8.89
C PRO A 249 -20.45 4.32 -8.90
N HIS A 250 -19.26 4.05 -9.43
CA HIS A 250 -18.78 2.72 -9.74
C HIS A 250 -17.53 2.33 -8.91
N SER A 251 -17.15 1.06 -9.03
CA SER A 251 -15.90 0.50 -8.51
C SER A 251 -15.40 -0.51 -9.52
N ASP A 252 -14.75 0.00 -10.55
CA ASP A 252 -14.54 -0.72 -11.80
C ASP A 252 -13.65 -1.96 -11.64
N LEU A 253 -14.09 -3.09 -12.18
CA LEU A 253 -13.39 -4.37 -12.12
C LEU A 253 -12.01 -4.31 -12.80
N VAL A 254 -11.90 -3.66 -13.96
CA VAL A 254 -10.63 -3.53 -14.67
C VAL A 254 -9.71 -2.59 -13.90
N ALA A 255 -10.22 -1.47 -13.36
CA ALA A 255 -9.44 -0.60 -12.49
C ALA A 255 -8.92 -1.35 -11.25
N LEU A 256 -9.72 -2.24 -10.65
CA LEU A 256 -9.29 -3.03 -9.50
C LEU A 256 -8.20 -4.05 -9.86
N MET A 257 -8.30 -4.70 -11.03
CA MET A 257 -7.23 -5.57 -11.53
C MET A 257 -5.93 -4.81 -11.84
N LEU A 258 -6.04 -3.60 -12.39
CA LEU A 258 -4.90 -2.71 -12.62
C LEU A 258 -4.26 -2.31 -11.29
N LEU A 259 -5.06 -1.92 -10.29
CA LEU A 259 -4.57 -1.59 -8.95
C LEU A 259 -3.79 -2.75 -8.33
N GLU A 260 -4.34 -3.96 -8.40
CA GLU A 260 -3.69 -5.19 -7.90
C GLU A 260 -2.33 -5.39 -8.59
N HIS A 261 -2.30 -5.36 -9.92
CA HIS A 261 -1.08 -5.54 -10.70
C HIS A 261 -0.04 -4.45 -10.36
N GLN A 262 -0.44 -3.19 -10.46
CA GLN A 262 0.41 -2.00 -10.29
C GLN A 262 1.04 -1.97 -8.89
N SER A 263 0.25 -2.31 -7.85
CA SER A 263 0.74 -2.30 -6.46
C SER A 263 1.96 -3.21 -6.26
N GLN A 264 1.94 -4.43 -6.81
CA GLN A 264 3.07 -5.35 -6.71
C GLN A 264 4.18 -5.03 -7.70
N MET A 265 3.86 -4.48 -8.88
CA MET A 265 4.87 -4.00 -9.83
C MET A 265 5.73 -2.91 -9.19
N HIS A 266 5.12 -1.92 -8.54
CA HIS A 266 5.84 -0.86 -7.82
C HIS A 266 6.70 -1.42 -6.70
N ASN A 267 6.19 -2.40 -5.94
CA ASN A 267 6.96 -3.05 -4.89
C ASN A 267 8.21 -3.75 -5.47
N LEU A 268 8.07 -4.45 -6.60
CA LEU A 268 9.19 -5.13 -7.27
C LEU A 268 10.22 -4.14 -7.81
N LEU A 269 9.79 -3.04 -8.43
CA LEU A 269 10.68 -1.99 -8.93
C LEU A 269 11.47 -1.34 -7.78
N ALA A 270 10.78 -0.98 -6.70
CA ALA A 270 11.41 -0.40 -5.52
C ALA A 270 12.40 -1.39 -4.89
N ARG A 271 12.00 -2.66 -4.73
CA ARG A 271 12.86 -3.73 -4.23
C ARG A 271 14.10 -3.91 -5.10
N ALA A 272 13.95 -3.97 -6.42
CA ALA A 272 15.08 -4.13 -7.33
C ALA A 272 16.05 -2.94 -7.27
N SER A 273 15.52 -1.72 -7.19
CA SER A 273 16.31 -0.49 -7.00
C SER A 273 17.09 -0.50 -5.68
N MET A 274 16.43 -0.83 -4.57
CA MET A 274 17.06 -0.89 -3.24
C MET A 274 18.10 -2.02 -3.17
N GLU A 275 17.77 -3.19 -3.68
CA GLU A 275 18.63 -4.37 -3.70
C GLU A 275 19.90 -4.10 -4.51
N THR A 276 19.76 -3.49 -5.69
CA THR A 276 20.89 -3.14 -6.55
C THR A 276 21.83 -2.17 -5.86
N ARG A 277 21.31 -1.06 -5.30
CA ARG A 277 22.14 -0.08 -4.59
C ARG A 277 22.83 -0.71 -3.38
N SER A 278 22.12 -1.53 -2.62
CA SER A 278 22.68 -2.21 -1.45
C SER A 278 23.75 -3.24 -1.83
N ALA A 279 23.56 -3.99 -2.92
CA ALA A 279 24.54 -4.94 -3.41
C ALA A 279 25.84 -4.23 -3.83
N LEU A 280 25.72 -3.15 -4.62
CA LEU A 280 26.88 -2.36 -5.07
C LEU A 280 27.60 -1.68 -3.90
N TYR A 281 26.85 -1.16 -2.92
CA TYR A 281 27.42 -0.56 -1.71
C TYR A 281 28.26 -1.57 -0.91
N HIS A 282 27.72 -2.78 -0.69
CA HIS A 282 28.45 -3.84 0.01
C HIS A 282 29.68 -4.33 -0.77
N ASP A 283 29.56 -4.49 -2.09
CA ASP A 283 30.67 -4.94 -2.94
C ASP A 283 31.83 -3.93 -2.94
N SER A 284 31.51 -2.64 -2.98
CA SER A 284 32.49 -1.56 -2.86
C SER A 284 33.23 -1.62 -1.52
N GLY A 285 32.52 -1.84 -0.41
CA GLY A 285 33.14 -2.04 0.91
C GLY A 285 34.06 -3.26 0.98
N ILE A 286 33.67 -4.37 0.33
CA ILE A 286 34.49 -5.58 0.23
C ILE A 286 35.73 -5.32 -0.64
N ASN A 287 35.58 -4.64 -1.78
CA ASN A 287 36.69 -4.28 -2.65
C ASN A 287 37.73 -3.44 -1.92
N GLN A 288 37.28 -2.44 -1.14
CA GLN A 288 38.16 -1.64 -0.30
C GLN A 288 38.94 -2.50 0.71
N ALA A 289 38.25 -3.41 1.41
CA ALA A 289 38.89 -4.29 2.39
C ALA A 289 39.90 -5.27 1.77
N LEU A 290 39.71 -5.63 0.49
CA LEU A 290 40.57 -6.57 -0.25
C LEU A 290 41.59 -5.87 -1.16
N GLY A 291 41.65 -4.54 -1.19
CA GLY A 291 42.56 -3.78 -2.06
C GLY A 291 42.27 -3.93 -3.56
N ARG A 292 41.01 -4.17 -3.92
CA ARG A 292 40.53 -4.29 -5.32
C ARG A 292 40.04 -2.93 -5.84
N PRO A 293 39.98 -2.70 -7.17
CA PRO A 293 39.32 -1.53 -7.75
C PRO A 293 37.87 -1.41 -7.27
N ALA A 294 37.41 -0.20 -6.95
CA ALA A 294 36.10 0.04 -6.33
C ALA A 294 34.93 -0.39 -7.25
N GLU A 295 35.14 -0.32 -8.55
CA GLU A 295 34.20 -0.63 -9.63
C GLU A 295 34.10 -2.13 -9.94
N THR A 296 34.88 -2.97 -9.23
CA THR A 296 34.84 -4.42 -9.43
C THR A 296 33.48 -4.95 -8.97
N ILE A 297 32.73 -5.58 -9.88
CA ILE A 297 31.48 -6.26 -9.54
C ILE A 297 31.76 -7.74 -9.35
N SER A 298 31.55 -8.26 -8.14
CA SER A 298 31.68 -9.69 -7.86
C SER A 298 30.54 -10.49 -8.50
N GLU A 299 30.80 -11.76 -8.84
CA GLU A 299 29.76 -12.63 -9.40
C GLU A 299 28.55 -12.78 -8.46
N SER A 300 28.78 -12.74 -7.13
CA SER A 300 27.70 -12.74 -6.15
C SER A 300 26.79 -11.52 -6.28
N THR A 301 27.37 -10.32 -6.44
CA THR A 301 26.64 -9.07 -6.66
C THR A 301 25.88 -9.13 -7.97
N GLN A 302 26.52 -9.59 -9.04
CA GLN A 302 25.90 -9.72 -10.36
C GLN A 302 24.67 -10.66 -10.31
N ARG A 303 24.79 -11.83 -9.69
CA ARG A 303 23.65 -12.78 -9.55
C ARG A 303 22.51 -12.19 -8.73
N ARG A 304 22.82 -11.41 -7.69
CA ARG A 304 21.82 -10.77 -6.82
C ARG A 304 21.01 -9.72 -7.59
N ILE A 305 21.69 -8.87 -8.37
CA ILE A 305 21.05 -7.87 -9.26
C ILE A 305 20.24 -8.56 -10.36
N GLN A 306 20.81 -9.58 -11.01
CA GLN A 306 20.15 -10.29 -12.09
C GLN A 306 18.82 -10.91 -11.65
N ARG A 307 18.78 -11.57 -10.48
CA ARG A 307 17.53 -12.14 -9.93
C ARG A 307 16.47 -11.08 -9.70
N ALA A 308 16.83 -9.93 -9.13
CA ALA A 308 15.88 -8.83 -8.91
C ALA A 308 15.34 -8.26 -10.23
N ALA A 309 16.18 -8.17 -11.27
CA ALA A 309 15.76 -7.76 -12.60
C ALA A 309 14.86 -8.81 -13.28
N GLU A 310 15.15 -10.10 -13.13
CA GLU A 310 14.32 -11.19 -13.64
C GLU A 310 12.93 -11.18 -12.99
N ASP A 311 12.83 -10.98 -11.67
CA ASP A 311 11.55 -10.86 -10.96
C ASP A 311 10.70 -9.71 -11.54
N VAL A 312 11.31 -8.55 -11.77
CA VAL A 312 10.66 -7.37 -12.38
C VAL A 312 10.14 -7.68 -13.79
N VAL A 313 10.99 -8.23 -14.65
CA VAL A 313 10.63 -8.49 -16.06
C VAL A 313 9.55 -9.56 -16.16
N ARG A 314 9.65 -10.64 -15.38
CA ARG A 314 8.61 -11.68 -15.33
C ARG A 314 7.27 -11.09 -14.94
N TYR A 315 7.23 -10.33 -13.85
CA TYR A 315 5.98 -9.78 -13.34
C TYR A 315 5.38 -8.74 -14.30
N MET A 316 6.20 -7.87 -14.89
CA MET A 316 5.78 -6.88 -15.89
C MET A 316 5.13 -7.52 -17.12
N LEU A 317 5.60 -8.70 -17.51
CA LEU A 317 5.07 -9.46 -18.65
C LEU A 317 3.92 -10.40 -18.27
N PHE A 318 3.29 -10.20 -17.11
CA PHE A 318 2.18 -11.02 -16.63
C PHE A 318 2.53 -12.53 -16.57
N ALA A 319 3.80 -12.84 -16.25
CA ALA A 319 4.19 -14.24 -16.08
C ALA A 319 3.35 -14.87 -14.96
N ASP A 320 2.82 -16.06 -15.26
CA ASP A 320 1.96 -16.82 -14.34
C ASP A 320 0.61 -16.13 -14.03
N GLU A 321 0.14 -15.21 -14.89
CA GLU A 321 -1.22 -14.67 -14.80
C GLU A 321 -2.27 -15.78 -14.79
N TYR A 322 -3.23 -15.64 -13.88
CA TYR A 322 -4.34 -16.58 -13.77
C TYR A 322 -5.17 -16.57 -15.07
N PRO A 323 -5.34 -17.72 -15.74
CA PRO A 323 -6.08 -17.78 -17.00
C PRO A 323 -7.53 -17.31 -16.85
N LEU A 324 -7.89 -16.26 -17.59
CA LEU A 324 -9.24 -15.72 -17.62
C LEU A 324 -10.12 -16.56 -18.56
N ALA A 325 -11.08 -17.29 -18.01
CA ALA A 325 -11.97 -18.18 -18.77
C ALA A 325 -13.08 -17.43 -19.54
N HIS A 326 -13.36 -16.17 -19.17
CA HIS A 326 -14.36 -15.33 -19.82
C HIS A 326 -13.81 -13.92 -20.04
N PRO A 327 -14.33 -13.17 -21.03
CA PRO A 327 -14.01 -11.75 -21.19
C PRO A 327 -14.32 -10.96 -19.91
N ILE A 328 -13.43 -10.03 -19.58
CA ILE A 328 -13.62 -9.07 -18.50
C ILE A 328 -13.89 -7.70 -19.12
N SER A 329 -14.91 -7.01 -18.62
CA SER A 329 -15.19 -5.63 -18.99
C SER A 329 -15.56 -4.79 -17.78
N GLY A 330 -14.99 -3.60 -17.71
CA GLY A 330 -15.37 -2.55 -16.77
C GLY A 330 -16.62 -1.78 -17.23
N ASN A 331 -17.06 -0.87 -16.36
CA ASN A 331 -18.16 0.07 -16.57
C ASN A 331 -17.68 1.53 -16.60
N THR A 332 -16.38 1.77 -16.41
CA THR A 332 -15.74 3.05 -16.70
C THR A 332 -15.84 3.36 -18.21
N PRO A 333 -16.25 4.60 -18.59
CA PRO A 333 -16.41 5.02 -19.99
C PRO A 333 -15.14 4.97 -20.86
#